data_AF-A0A840SPV9-F1
#
_entry.id   AF-A0A840SPV9-F1
#
_cell.length_a   1.000
_cell.length_b   1.000
_cell.length_c   1.000
_cell.angle_alpha   90.00
_cell.angle_beta   90.00
_cell.angle_gamma   90.00
#
_symmetry.space_group_name_H-M   'P 1'
#
loop_
_entity.id
_entity.type
_entity.pdbx_description
1 polymer ?
#
loop_
_entity_poly.entity_id
_entity_poly.type
_entity_poly.pdbx_seq_one_letter_code
_entity_poly.pdbx_strand_id
1 'polypeptide(L)'
;MLLAAGLVALPALAQAPNETQPESPAEYRAILQAEVEELEAQRRTLDAAVAEAKRTVEEETAARDLIAEEASARQREIDSMLARLDGLKRTVEEADAAAGAAEARKKTAEGEARAAEARLKDVNGEVNRLDDALKAATLNRAEAERDRAMLEEKHTAAEASLRDVEDRLEASKTALAAATAEQEQAEQAAEKLAAVQGEVSDAERELETLRQAVATETARRDEAVRAADAAVARRTSEEQGATTAAARRRSIEAEIAAAGEPQGAPAEVTASAPDAAGGRRSPAAVAAAVGTAPGLGDMTAEARAELVSALENGACVTDALRQATGSVNRLSAAALVRGVGDC
;
A
#
# COMPACT_ATOMS: atom_id res chain seq x y z
N MET A 1 -83.57 -56.35 88.47
CA MET A 1 -84.62 -55.67 89.27
C MET A 1 -85.98 -56.11 88.74
N LEU A 2 -86.57 -57.13 89.36
CA LEU A 2 -88.01 -57.41 89.50
C LEU A 2 -88.14 -58.82 90.09
N LEU A 3 -87.96 -58.87 91.41
CA LEU A 3 -88.42 -59.95 92.27
C LEU A 3 -89.95 -59.88 92.27
N ALA A 4 -90.61 -60.83 91.60
CA ALA A 4 -92.03 -61.09 91.81
C ALA A 4 -92.14 -62.38 92.64
N ALA A 5 -92.03 -62.20 93.96
CA ALA A 5 -92.42 -63.20 94.93
C ALA A 5 -93.93 -63.46 94.76
N GLY A 6 -94.30 -64.56 94.12
CA GLY A 6 -95.64 -65.11 94.16
C GLY A 6 -95.90 -65.66 95.55
N LEU A 7 -96.37 -64.78 96.44
CA LEU A 7 -96.83 -65.11 97.78
C LEU A 7 -97.87 -66.24 97.71
N VAL A 8 -97.57 -67.31 98.44
CA VAL A 8 -98.50 -68.34 98.87
C VAL A 8 -99.65 -67.67 99.63
N ALA A 9 -100.84 -67.63 99.04
CA ALA A 9 -102.07 -67.31 99.74
C ALA A 9 -102.65 -68.62 100.31
N LEU A 10 -102.24 -68.99 101.53
CA LEU A 10 -102.99 -69.93 102.36
C LEU A 10 -104.29 -69.23 102.82
N PRO A 11 -105.48 -69.71 102.45
CA PRO A 11 -106.69 -69.23 103.09
C PRO A 11 -106.75 -69.78 104.52
N ALA A 12 -106.98 -68.85 105.44
CA ALA A 12 -107.17 -69.00 106.87
C ALA A 12 -108.09 -70.16 107.25
N LEU A 13 -107.58 -71.03 108.12
CA LEU A 13 -108.33 -71.82 109.09
C LEU A 13 -109.17 -70.87 109.95
N ALA A 14 -110.49 -70.82 109.73
CA ALA A 14 -111.44 -70.23 110.67
C ALA A 14 -112.87 -70.69 110.36
N GLN A 15 -113.31 -71.76 111.01
CA GLN A 15 -114.60 -71.88 111.72
C GLN A 15 -114.84 -73.36 112.05
N ALA A 16 -114.57 -73.71 113.31
CA ALA A 16 -115.12 -74.90 113.93
C ALA A 16 -116.63 -74.70 114.16
N PRO A 17 -117.49 -75.68 113.82
CA PRO A 17 -118.77 -75.81 114.48
C PRO A 17 -118.85 -77.14 115.24
N ASN A 18 -119.22 -77.00 116.52
CA ASN A 18 -119.85 -77.99 117.39
C ASN A 18 -119.03 -79.22 117.82
N GLU A 19 -118.44 -79.08 119.00
CA GLU A 19 -117.99 -80.19 119.85
C GLU A 19 -119.19 -81.05 120.28
N THR A 20 -119.46 -82.12 119.54
CA THR A 20 -120.08 -83.32 120.12
C THR A 20 -118.99 -84.11 120.82
N GLN A 21 -119.01 -84.13 122.16
CA GLN A 21 -118.15 -85.02 122.95
C GLN A 21 -118.45 -86.47 122.59
N PRO A 22 -117.45 -87.29 122.23
CA PRO A 22 -117.67 -88.70 121.90
C PRO A 22 -118.10 -89.48 123.16
N GLU A 23 -119.30 -90.05 123.14
CA GLU A 23 -119.91 -90.78 124.27
C GLU A 23 -119.45 -92.26 124.32
N SER A 24 -118.54 -92.69 123.43
CA SER A 24 -117.91 -94.02 123.49
C SER A 24 -116.49 -94.08 122.91
N PRO A 25 -115.65 -95.05 123.35
CA PRO A 25 -114.33 -95.31 122.76
C PRO A 25 -114.37 -95.62 121.25
N ALA A 26 -115.53 -96.00 120.69
CA ALA A 26 -115.72 -96.26 119.27
C ALA A 26 -115.84 -94.96 118.46
N GLU A 27 -116.51 -93.93 118.99
CA GLU A 27 -116.62 -92.61 118.34
C GLU A 27 -115.27 -91.89 118.30
N TYR A 28 -114.48 -91.98 119.38
CA TYR A 28 -113.12 -91.41 119.41
C TYR A 28 -112.19 -92.06 118.37
N ARG A 29 -112.31 -93.38 118.16
CA ARG A 29 -111.57 -94.08 117.09
C ARG A 29 -112.02 -93.66 115.70
N ALA A 30 -113.32 -93.43 115.49
CA ALA A 30 -113.86 -92.97 114.22
C ALA A 30 -113.39 -91.56 113.86
N ILE A 31 -113.34 -90.64 114.84
CA ILE A 31 -112.82 -89.27 114.65
C ILE A 31 -111.33 -89.30 114.31
N LEU A 32 -110.52 -90.05 115.07
CA LEU A 32 -109.09 -90.19 114.78
C LEU A 32 -108.83 -90.86 113.43
N GLN A 33 -109.66 -91.83 113.04
CA GLN A 33 -109.53 -92.50 111.74
C GLN A 33 -109.90 -91.56 110.59
N ALA A 34 -110.94 -90.73 110.75
CA ALA A 34 -111.28 -89.69 109.79
C ALA A 34 -110.18 -88.62 109.66
N GLU A 35 -109.55 -88.21 110.77
CA GLU A 35 -108.42 -87.27 110.77
C GLU A 35 -107.17 -87.87 110.12
N VAL A 36 -106.89 -89.16 110.35
CA VAL A 36 -105.81 -89.88 109.65
C VAL A 36 -106.09 -89.97 108.15
N GLU A 37 -107.32 -90.29 107.74
CA GLU A 37 -107.71 -90.30 106.33
C GLU A 37 -107.61 -88.91 105.68
N GLU A 38 -107.96 -87.85 106.42
CA GLU A 38 -107.79 -86.46 106.00
C GLU A 38 -106.31 -86.08 105.86
N LEU A 39 -105.47 -86.38 106.86
CA LEU A 39 -104.04 -86.11 106.82
C LEU A 39 -103.34 -86.94 105.74
N GLU A 40 -103.77 -88.17 105.47
CA GLU A 40 -103.30 -88.97 104.35
C GLU A 40 -103.72 -88.38 103.00
N ALA A 41 -104.95 -87.87 102.88
CA ALA A 41 -105.41 -87.17 101.70
C ALA A 41 -104.59 -85.88 101.49
N GLN A 42 -104.40 -85.07 102.53
CA GLN A 42 -103.57 -83.87 102.51
C GLN A 42 -102.12 -84.20 102.14
N ARG A 43 -101.54 -85.27 102.70
CA ARG A 43 -100.20 -85.74 102.35
C ARG A 43 -100.11 -86.15 100.89
N ARG A 44 -101.09 -86.88 100.34
CA ARG A 44 -101.13 -87.25 98.92
C ARG A 44 -101.22 -86.00 98.03
N THR A 45 -102.01 -85.00 98.42
CA THR A 45 -102.09 -83.71 97.71
C THR A 45 -100.76 -82.96 97.75
N LEU A 46 -100.09 -82.93 98.91
CA LEU A 46 -98.76 -82.30 99.05
C LEU A 46 -97.68 -83.05 98.27
N ASP A 47 -97.66 -84.37 98.30
CA ASP A 47 -96.72 -85.19 97.53
C ASP A 47 -96.94 -84.99 96.02
N ALA A 48 -98.19 -84.88 95.57
CA ALA A 48 -98.52 -84.53 94.19
C ALA A 48 -98.06 -83.11 93.83
N ALA A 49 -98.31 -82.12 94.69
CA ALA A 49 -97.85 -80.74 94.50
C ALA A 49 -96.32 -80.62 94.50
N VAL A 50 -95.62 -81.38 95.35
CA VAL A 50 -94.15 -81.46 95.36
C VAL A 50 -93.63 -82.13 94.11
N ALA A 51 -94.26 -83.20 93.63
CA ALA A 51 -93.89 -83.84 92.37
C ALA A 51 -94.11 -82.90 91.17
N GLU A 52 -95.19 -82.13 91.16
CA GLU A 52 -95.48 -81.10 90.16
C GLU A 52 -94.45 -79.96 90.22
N ALA A 53 -94.19 -79.40 91.40
CA ALA A 53 -93.19 -78.36 91.58
C ALA A 53 -91.78 -78.82 91.17
N LYS A 54 -91.41 -80.07 91.43
CA LYS A 54 -90.14 -80.66 90.96
C LYS A 54 -90.07 -80.69 89.44
N ARG A 55 -91.14 -81.13 88.76
CA ARG A 55 -91.20 -81.11 87.29
C ARG A 55 -91.07 -79.70 86.74
N THR A 56 -91.77 -78.72 87.32
CA THR A 56 -91.66 -77.31 86.90
C THR A 56 -90.24 -76.77 87.08
N VAL A 57 -89.58 -77.09 88.20
CA VAL A 57 -88.19 -76.68 88.42
C VAL A 57 -87.26 -77.35 87.40
N GLU A 58 -87.42 -78.64 87.12
CA GLU A 58 -86.64 -79.35 86.11
C GLU A 58 -86.85 -78.75 84.71
N GLU A 59 -88.09 -78.46 84.32
CA GLU A 59 -88.44 -77.80 83.06
C GLU A 59 -87.86 -76.38 82.98
N GLU A 60 -87.95 -75.58 84.05
CA GLU A 60 -87.33 -74.26 84.11
C GLU A 60 -85.80 -74.32 84.02
N THR A 61 -85.16 -75.29 84.67
CA THR A 61 -83.70 -75.46 84.57
C THR A 61 -83.27 -75.83 83.16
N ALA A 62 -83.97 -76.77 82.51
CA ALA A 62 -83.70 -77.13 81.13
C ALA A 62 -83.92 -75.94 80.17
N ALA A 63 -84.97 -75.14 80.38
CA ALA A 63 -85.21 -73.93 79.61
C ALA A 63 -84.09 -72.88 79.81
N ARG A 64 -83.60 -72.70 81.03
CA ARG A 64 -82.48 -71.79 81.33
C ARG A 64 -81.17 -72.26 80.68
N ASP A 65 -80.91 -73.56 80.68
CA ASP A 65 -79.71 -74.12 80.05
C ASP A 65 -79.74 -73.92 78.52
N LEU A 66 -80.89 -74.15 77.87
CA LEU A 66 -81.06 -73.86 76.44
C LEU A 66 -80.86 -72.38 76.12
N ILE A 67 -81.41 -71.47 76.94
CA ILE A 67 -81.21 -70.03 76.79
C ILE A 67 -79.72 -69.66 76.97
N ALA A 68 -79.03 -70.27 77.94
CA ALA A 68 -77.61 -70.01 78.19
C ALA A 68 -76.72 -70.52 77.04
N GLU A 69 -77.06 -71.67 76.45
CA GLU A 69 -76.39 -72.21 75.26
C GLU A 69 -76.61 -71.31 74.04
N GLU A 70 -77.84 -70.88 73.79
CA GLU A 70 -78.16 -69.97 72.68
C GLU A 70 -77.49 -68.60 72.85
N ALA A 71 -77.49 -68.04 74.07
CA ALA A 71 -76.78 -66.81 74.37
C ALA A 71 -75.28 -66.94 74.14
N SER A 72 -74.68 -68.06 74.53
CA SER A 72 -73.26 -68.35 74.29
C SER A 72 -72.94 -68.52 72.81
N ALA A 73 -73.82 -69.17 72.03
CA ALA A 73 -73.67 -69.31 70.60
C ALA A 73 -73.73 -67.96 69.87
N ARG A 74 -74.71 -67.12 70.22
CA ARG A 74 -74.84 -65.75 69.70
C ARG A 74 -73.64 -64.89 70.08
N GLN A 75 -73.13 -65.01 71.30
CA GLN A 75 -71.94 -64.28 71.73
C GLN A 75 -70.72 -64.65 70.89
N ARG A 76 -70.49 -65.95 70.63
CA ARG A 76 -69.39 -66.40 69.75
C ARG A 76 -69.55 -65.89 68.32
N GLU A 77 -70.78 -65.82 67.81
CA GLU A 77 -71.05 -65.24 66.49
C GLU A 77 -70.75 -63.74 66.45
N ILE A 78 -71.17 -62.99 67.46
CA ILE A 78 -70.85 -61.56 67.62
C ILE A 78 -69.33 -61.36 67.68
N ASP A 79 -68.61 -62.14 68.49
CA ASP A 79 -67.15 -62.05 68.61
C ASP A 79 -66.46 -62.36 67.26
N SER A 80 -66.97 -63.33 66.50
CA SER A 80 -66.48 -63.65 65.15
C SER A 80 -66.73 -62.50 64.17
N MET A 81 -67.92 -61.90 64.20
CA MET A 81 -68.25 -60.75 63.35
C MET A 81 -67.39 -59.53 63.70
N LEU A 82 -67.15 -59.27 64.98
CA LEU A 82 -66.26 -58.19 65.44
C LEU A 82 -64.83 -58.43 64.98
N ALA A 83 -64.30 -59.65 65.11
CA ALA A 83 -62.97 -60.00 64.61
C ALA A 83 -62.85 -59.80 63.09
N ARG A 84 -63.90 -60.15 62.32
CA ARG A 84 -63.97 -59.90 60.87
C ARG A 84 -64.01 -58.40 60.56
N LEU A 85 -64.78 -57.62 61.30
CA LEU A 85 -64.90 -56.18 61.12
C LEU A 85 -63.59 -55.46 61.43
N ASP A 86 -62.86 -55.88 62.47
CA ASP A 86 -61.52 -55.37 62.77
C ASP A 86 -60.49 -55.79 61.71
N GLY A 87 -60.62 -56.99 61.14
CA GLY A 87 -59.84 -57.40 59.98
C GLY A 87 -60.07 -56.50 58.77
N LEU A 88 -61.35 -56.24 58.44
CA LEU A 88 -61.73 -55.36 57.33
C LEU A 88 -61.25 -53.92 57.54
N LYS A 89 -61.38 -53.37 58.76
CA LYS A 89 -60.85 -52.03 59.08
C LYS A 89 -59.35 -51.93 58.79
N ARG A 90 -58.55 -52.91 59.23
CA ARG A 90 -57.11 -52.93 58.93
C ARG A 90 -56.83 -52.96 57.43
N THR A 91 -57.56 -53.77 56.67
CA THR A 91 -57.38 -53.82 55.20
C THR A 91 -57.75 -52.51 54.52
N VAL A 92 -58.74 -51.76 55.03
CA VAL A 92 -59.10 -50.44 54.50
C VAL A 92 -58.00 -49.43 54.82
N GLU A 93 -57.48 -49.41 56.05
CA GLU A 93 -56.36 -48.53 56.45
C GLU A 93 -55.10 -48.80 55.61
N GLU A 94 -54.79 -50.07 55.34
CA GLU A 94 -53.69 -50.46 54.44
C GLU A 94 -53.92 -50.01 53.00
N ALA A 95 -55.15 -50.13 52.49
CA ALA A 95 -55.52 -49.68 51.15
C ALA A 95 -55.43 -48.15 51.02
N ASP A 96 -55.87 -47.39 52.02
CA ASP A 96 -55.77 -45.94 52.05
C ASP A 96 -54.30 -45.47 52.10
N ALA A 97 -53.47 -46.15 52.89
CA ALA A 97 -52.03 -45.90 52.92
C ALA A 97 -51.36 -46.19 51.56
N ALA A 98 -51.74 -47.29 50.91
CA ALA A 98 -51.25 -47.65 49.59
C ALA A 98 -51.70 -46.64 48.52
N ALA A 99 -52.94 -46.16 48.59
CA ALA A 99 -53.47 -45.13 47.70
C ALA A 99 -52.72 -43.80 47.87
N GLY A 100 -52.46 -43.38 49.11
CA GLY A 100 -51.64 -42.20 49.40
C GLY A 100 -50.21 -42.31 48.87
N ALA A 101 -49.59 -43.48 49.02
CA ALA A 101 -48.25 -43.74 48.47
C ALA A 101 -48.23 -43.74 46.93
N ALA A 102 -49.28 -44.28 46.29
CA ALA A 102 -49.43 -44.27 44.83
C ALA A 102 -49.59 -42.85 44.30
N GLU A 103 -50.41 -42.01 44.94
CA GLU A 103 -50.60 -40.62 44.53
C GLU A 103 -49.32 -39.79 44.70
N ALA A 104 -48.56 -40.02 45.78
CA ALA A 104 -47.25 -39.39 45.96
C ALA A 104 -46.27 -39.77 44.83
N ARG A 105 -46.21 -41.06 44.46
CA ARG A 105 -45.38 -41.54 43.35
C ARG A 105 -45.79 -40.93 42.01
N LYS A 106 -47.10 -40.84 41.76
CA LYS A 106 -47.64 -40.22 40.55
C LYS A 106 -47.21 -38.75 40.46
N LYS A 107 -47.34 -37.99 41.54
CA LYS A 107 -46.93 -36.58 41.58
C LYS A 107 -45.42 -36.41 41.33
N THR A 108 -44.59 -37.30 41.88
CA THR A 108 -43.14 -37.29 41.61
C THR A 108 -42.86 -37.59 40.14
N ALA A 109 -43.49 -38.62 39.57
CA ALA A 109 -43.32 -38.98 38.15
C ALA A 109 -43.78 -37.86 37.20
N GLU A 110 -44.88 -37.17 37.51
CA GLU A 110 -45.33 -36.00 36.75
C GLU A 110 -44.32 -34.84 36.82
N GLY A 111 -43.69 -34.64 37.98
CA GLY A 111 -42.61 -33.65 38.14
C GLY A 111 -41.37 -33.99 37.31
N GLU A 112 -40.95 -35.26 37.33
CA GLU A 112 -39.82 -35.76 36.53
C GLU A 112 -40.11 -35.68 35.02
N ALA A 113 -41.33 -36.01 34.59
CA ALA A 113 -41.76 -35.90 33.20
C ALA A 113 -41.70 -34.45 32.72
N ARG A 114 -42.22 -33.49 33.50
CA ARG A 114 -42.13 -32.06 33.17
C ARG A 114 -40.69 -31.56 33.12
N ALA A 115 -39.84 -32.03 34.04
CA ALA A 115 -38.42 -31.68 34.04
C ALA A 115 -37.70 -32.25 32.81
N ALA A 116 -38.04 -33.47 32.39
CA ALA A 116 -37.51 -34.09 31.18
C ALA A 116 -37.96 -33.36 29.91
N GLU A 117 -39.24 -32.96 29.82
CA GLU A 117 -39.77 -32.16 28.71
C GLU A 117 -39.05 -30.80 28.60
N ALA A 118 -38.82 -30.12 29.72
CA ALA A 118 -38.06 -28.87 29.74
C ALA A 118 -36.63 -29.07 29.21
N ARG A 119 -35.94 -30.12 29.66
CA ARG A 119 -34.59 -30.47 29.17
C ARG A 119 -34.58 -30.78 27.68
N LEU A 120 -35.56 -31.53 27.17
CA LEU A 120 -35.67 -31.84 25.74
C LEU A 120 -35.87 -30.57 24.92
N LYS A 121 -36.69 -29.62 25.40
CA LYS A 121 -36.88 -28.32 24.75
C LYS A 121 -35.58 -27.51 24.71
N ASP A 122 -34.83 -27.48 25.80
CA ASP A 122 -33.55 -26.78 25.88
C ASP A 122 -32.51 -27.38 24.93
N VAL A 123 -32.37 -28.71 24.93
CA VAL A 123 -31.48 -29.45 24.02
C VAL A 123 -31.88 -29.22 22.56
N ASN A 124 -33.17 -29.28 22.24
CA ASN A 124 -33.63 -29.01 20.87
C ASN A 124 -33.32 -27.56 20.45
N GLY A 125 -33.42 -26.61 21.38
CA GLY A 125 -32.99 -25.23 21.16
C GLY A 125 -31.48 -25.11 20.91
N GLU A 126 -30.65 -25.87 21.63
CA GLU A 126 -29.20 -25.91 21.42
C GLU A 126 -28.83 -26.54 20.07
N VAL A 127 -29.46 -27.65 19.70
CA VAL A 127 -29.27 -28.31 18.40
C VAL A 127 -29.57 -27.34 17.25
N ASN A 128 -30.68 -26.60 17.32
CA ASN A 128 -31.02 -25.62 16.28
C ASN A 128 -29.98 -24.49 16.18
N ARG A 129 -29.49 -23.97 17.32
CA ARG A 129 -28.42 -22.95 17.33
C ARG A 129 -27.12 -23.47 16.73
N LEU A 130 -26.75 -24.71 17.04
CA LEU A 130 -25.56 -25.35 16.49
C LEU A 130 -25.69 -25.60 14.99
N ASP A 131 -26.87 -26.00 14.50
CA ASP A 131 -27.13 -26.17 13.07
C ASP A 131 -27.03 -24.84 12.30
N ASP A 132 -27.60 -23.76 12.85
CA ASP A 132 -27.47 -22.41 12.28
C ASP A 132 -26.00 -21.94 12.26
N ALA A 133 -25.26 -22.18 13.36
CA ALA A 133 -23.84 -21.85 13.44
C ALA A 133 -22.99 -22.65 12.43
N LEU A 134 -23.30 -23.93 12.22
CA LEU A 134 -22.62 -24.78 11.24
C LEU A 134 -22.87 -24.31 9.81
N LYS A 135 -24.11 -23.92 9.48
CA LYS A 135 -24.46 -23.33 8.18
C LYS A 135 -23.69 -22.03 7.94
N ALA A 136 -23.66 -21.14 8.92
CA ALA A 136 -22.91 -19.89 8.83
C ALA A 136 -21.41 -20.13 8.65
N ALA A 137 -20.82 -21.05 9.42
CA ALA A 137 -19.41 -21.42 9.29
C ALA A 137 -19.08 -22.00 7.91
N THR A 138 -19.98 -22.79 7.33
CA THR A 138 -19.82 -23.37 5.99
C THR A 138 -19.85 -22.29 4.90
N LEU A 139 -20.75 -21.31 5.01
CA LEU A 139 -20.81 -20.18 4.09
C LEU A 139 -19.55 -19.31 4.18
N ASN A 140 -19.13 -18.95 5.40
CA ASN A 140 -17.91 -18.18 5.64
C ASN A 140 -16.68 -18.89 5.11
N ARG A 141 -16.61 -20.22 5.23
CA ARG A 141 -15.53 -21.01 4.65
C ARG A 141 -15.52 -20.94 3.13
N ALA A 142 -16.68 -21.08 2.48
CA ALA A 142 -16.78 -20.98 1.03
C ALA A 142 -16.40 -19.58 0.51
N GLU A 143 -16.74 -18.52 1.25
CA GLU A 143 -16.29 -17.15 0.97
C GLU A 143 -14.77 -17.01 1.13
N ALA A 144 -14.20 -17.49 2.23
CA ALA A 144 -12.75 -17.45 2.45
C ALA A 144 -11.96 -18.25 1.39
N GLU A 145 -12.49 -19.36 0.90
CA GLU A 145 -11.90 -20.14 -0.19
C GLU A 145 -11.93 -19.37 -1.53
N ARG A 146 -13.02 -18.63 -1.81
CA ARG A 146 -13.09 -17.74 -2.99
C ARG A 146 -12.11 -16.57 -2.89
N ASP A 147 -12.04 -15.93 -1.72
CA ASP A 147 -11.10 -14.83 -1.49
C ASP A 147 -9.65 -15.29 -1.62
N ARG A 148 -9.34 -16.48 -1.12
CA ARG A 148 -8.02 -17.10 -1.28
C ARG A 148 -7.70 -17.35 -2.77
N ALA A 149 -8.62 -17.93 -3.53
CA ALA A 149 -8.42 -18.14 -4.96
C ALA A 149 -8.18 -16.82 -5.71
N MET A 150 -8.94 -15.77 -5.40
CA MET A 150 -8.75 -14.44 -5.97
C MET A 150 -7.38 -13.85 -5.59
N LEU A 151 -6.92 -14.04 -4.35
CA LEU A 151 -5.61 -13.57 -3.91
C LEU A 151 -4.47 -14.33 -4.61
N GLU A 152 -4.60 -15.64 -4.79
CA GLU A 152 -3.63 -16.46 -5.52
C GLU A 152 -3.54 -16.05 -7.01
N GLU A 153 -4.67 -15.74 -7.65
CA GLU A 153 -4.72 -15.19 -9.01
C GLU A 153 -4.01 -13.83 -9.08
N LYS A 154 -4.34 -12.90 -8.18
CA LYS A 154 -3.70 -11.57 -8.11
C LYS A 154 -2.21 -11.67 -7.86
N HIS A 155 -1.76 -12.59 -7.00
CA HIS A 155 -0.35 -12.82 -6.73
C HIS A 155 0.37 -13.30 -7.99
N THR A 156 -0.19 -14.28 -8.68
CA THR A 156 0.38 -14.81 -9.93
C THR A 156 0.45 -13.73 -11.02
N ALA A 157 -0.59 -12.90 -11.15
CA ALA A 157 -0.60 -11.77 -12.08
C ALA A 157 0.45 -10.70 -11.72
N ALA A 158 0.62 -10.41 -10.43
CA ALA A 158 1.63 -9.48 -9.95
C ALA A 158 3.06 -10.01 -10.20
N GLU A 159 3.31 -11.30 -9.96
CA GLU A 159 4.60 -11.92 -10.30
C GLU A 159 4.90 -11.87 -11.80
N ALA A 160 3.90 -12.14 -12.65
CA ALA A 160 4.07 -12.03 -14.10
C ALA A 160 4.38 -10.60 -14.53
N SER A 161 3.71 -9.61 -13.93
CA SER A 161 3.97 -8.19 -14.18
C SER A 161 5.37 -7.77 -13.72
N LEU A 162 5.85 -8.32 -12.60
CA LEU A 162 7.21 -8.06 -12.11
C LEU A 162 8.25 -8.59 -13.11
N ARG A 163 8.09 -9.83 -13.60
CA ARG A 163 8.97 -10.42 -14.62
C ARG A 163 8.98 -9.59 -15.91
N ASP A 164 7.82 -9.13 -16.40
CA ASP A 164 7.74 -8.24 -17.56
C ASP A 164 8.52 -6.93 -17.35
N VAL A 165 8.40 -6.32 -16.18
CA VAL A 165 9.13 -5.09 -15.84
C VAL A 165 10.64 -5.34 -15.78
N GLU A 166 11.08 -6.47 -15.22
CA GLU A 166 12.48 -6.88 -15.19
C GLU A 166 13.05 -7.09 -16.60
N ASP A 167 12.33 -7.78 -17.48
CA ASP A 167 12.71 -7.99 -18.88
C ASP A 167 12.81 -6.65 -19.64
N ARG A 168 11.84 -5.76 -19.44
CA ARG A 168 11.84 -4.41 -20.04
C ARG A 168 13.00 -3.56 -19.51
N LEU A 169 13.36 -3.71 -18.24
CA LEU A 169 14.49 -3.00 -17.66
C LEU A 169 15.81 -3.47 -18.29
N GLU A 170 16.02 -4.77 -18.45
CA GLU A 170 17.22 -5.30 -19.11
C GLU A 170 17.28 -4.92 -20.60
N ALA A 171 16.15 -4.95 -21.30
CA ALA A 171 16.06 -4.45 -22.67
C ALA A 171 16.40 -2.95 -22.74
N SER A 172 15.90 -2.15 -21.81
CA SER A 172 16.20 -0.71 -21.73
C SER A 172 17.67 -0.43 -21.42
N LYS A 173 18.31 -1.22 -20.55
CA LYS A 173 19.75 -1.11 -20.29
C LYS A 173 20.58 -1.40 -21.54
N THR A 174 20.21 -2.44 -22.26
CA THR A 174 20.87 -2.83 -23.52
C THR A 174 20.70 -1.75 -24.59
N ALA A 175 19.49 -1.21 -24.74
CA ALA A 175 19.21 -0.12 -25.66
C ALA A 175 19.98 1.15 -25.30
N LEU A 176 20.09 1.47 -24.01
CA LEU A 176 20.89 2.61 -23.55
C LEU A 176 22.37 2.43 -23.88
N ALA A 177 22.94 1.24 -23.65
CA ALA A 177 24.33 0.95 -24.00
C ALA A 177 24.59 1.06 -25.52
N ALA A 178 23.65 0.61 -26.35
CA ALA A 178 23.72 0.78 -27.80
C ALA A 178 23.66 2.26 -28.19
N ALA A 179 22.72 3.03 -27.62
CA ALA A 179 22.59 4.47 -27.88
C ALA A 179 23.85 5.25 -27.47
N THR A 180 24.49 4.88 -26.34
CA THR A 180 25.76 5.51 -25.94
C THR A 180 26.90 5.18 -26.91
N ALA A 181 26.97 3.95 -27.42
CA ALA A 181 27.98 3.57 -28.42
C ALA A 181 27.74 4.28 -29.76
N GLU A 182 26.49 4.45 -30.18
CA GLU A 182 26.14 5.25 -31.37
C GLU A 182 26.50 6.72 -31.20
N GLN A 183 26.27 7.29 -30.01
CA GLN A 183 26.67 8.67 -29.70
C GLN A 183 28.19 8.84 -29.80
N GLU A 184 28.99 7.94 -29.23
CA GLU A 184 30.46 7.98 -29.34
C GLU A 184 30.92 7.89 -30.81
N GLN A 185 30.28 7.04 -31.61
CA GLN A 185 30.56 6.95 -33.05
C GLN A 185 30.21 8.25 -33.79
N ALA A 186 29.09 8.88 -33.45
CA ALA A 186 28.68 10.15 -34.03
C ALA A 186 29.64 11.29 -33.68
N GLU A 187 30.12 11.34 -32.43
CA GLU A 187 31.14 12.30 -31.98
C GLU A 187 32.46 12.11 -32.75
N GLN A 188 32.93 10.87 -32.88
CA GLN A 188 34.12 10.56 -33.69
C GLN A 188 33.94 10.91 -35.18
N ALA A 189 32.74 10.70 -35.73
CA ALA A 189 32.44 11.07 -37.12
C ALA A 189 32.42 12.59 -37.29
N ALA A 190 31.91 13.34 -36.31
CA ALA A 190 31.92 14.79 -36.31
C ALA A 190 33.36 15.35 -36.23
N GLU A 191 34.23 14.76 -35.40
CA GLU A 191 35.65 15.11 -35.34
C GLU A 191 36.36 14.87 -36.69
N LYS A 192 36.14 13.71 -37.31
CA LYS A 192 36.68 13.41 -38.64
C LYS A 192 36.19 14.40 -39.70
N LEU A 193 34.90 14.75 -39.66
CA LEU A 193 34.33 15.73 -40.58
C LEU A 193 34.98 17.10 -40.39
N ALA A 194 35.18 17.53 -39.14
CA ALA A 194 35.87 18.78 -38.83
C ALA A 194 37.32 18.77 -39.32
N ALA A 195 38.03 17.64 -39.18
CA ALA A 195 39.39 17.49 -39.71
C ALA A 195 39.41 17.61 -41.25
N VAL A 196 38.51 16.92 -41.95
CA VAL A 196 38.38 17.00 -43.41
C VAL A 196 38.02 18.43 -43.86
N GLN A 197 37.14 19.13 -43.14
CA GLN A 197 36.84 20.54 -43.43
C GLN A 197 38.06 21.45 -43.26
N GLY A 198 38.92 21.15 -42.28
CA GLY A 198 40.22 21.80 -42.11
C GLY A 198 41.14 21.55 -43.30
N GLU A 199 41.32 20.30 -43.71
CA GLU A 199 42.12 19.90 -44.87
C GLU A 199 41.63 20.56 -46.17
N VAL A 200 40.31 20.62 -46.38
CA VAL A 200 39.72 21.31 -47.55
C VAL A 200 40.04 22.80 -47.51
N SER A 201 39.89 23.45 -46.35
CA SER A 201 40.20 24.88 -46.20
C SER A 201 41.69 25.18 -46.43
N ASP A 202 42.58 24.28 -46.00
CA ASP A 202 44.02 24.38 -46.22
C ASP A 202 44.36 24.17 -47.71
N ALA A 203 43.76 23.16 -48.36
CA ALA A 203 43.91 22.91 -49.78
C ALA A 203 43.39 24.07 -50.65
N GLU A 204 42.30 24.73 -50.24
CA GLU A 204 41.78 25.93 -50.90
C GLU A 204 42.78 27.10 -50.81
N ARG A 205 43.43 27.30 -49.65
CA ARG A 205 44.49 28.32 -49.49
C ARG A 205 45.74 28.00 -50.32
N GLU A 206 46.13 26.72 -50.39
CA GLU A 206 47.25 26.28 -51.23
C GLU A 206 46.93 26.47 -52.72
N LEU A 207 45.72 26.12 -53.16
CA LEU A 207 45.25 26.37 -54.52
C LEU A 207 45.28 27.86 -54.87
N GLU A 208 44.85 28.74 -53.97
CA GLU A 208 44.90 30.18 -54.19
C GLU A 208 46.34 30.69 -54.28
N THR A 209 47.23 30.17 -53.42
CA THR A 209 48.68 30.48 -53.48
C THR A 209 49.28 30.02 -54.82
N LEU A 210 48.94 28.82 -55.28
CA LEU A 210 49.37 28.30 -56.58
C LEU A 210 48.81 29.13 -57.74
N ARG A 211 47.56 29.58 -57.68
CA ARG A 211 46.97 30.48 -58.69
C ARG A 211 47.73 31.80 -58.78
N GLN A 212 48.07 32.40 -57.64
CA GLN A 212 48.87 33.63 -57.58
C GLN A 212 50.28 33.41 -58.14
N ALA A 213 50.91 32.26 -57.83
CA ALA A 213 52.20 31.89 -58.37
C ALA A 213 52.14 31.71 -59.90
N VAL A 214 51.12 31.03 -60.43
CA VAL A 214 50.89 30.86 -61.86
C VAL A 214 50.66 32.22 -62.54
N ALA A 215 49.85 33.10 -61.94
CA ALA A 215 49.63 34.46 -62.47
C ALA A 215 50.94 35.27 -62.53
N THR A 216 51.77 35.16 -61.48
CA THR A 216 53.09 35.82 -61.42
C THR A 216 54.04 35.27 -62.48
N GLU A 217 54.11 33.96 -62.66
CA GLU A 217 54.93 33.33 -63.70
C GLU A 217 54.43 33.65 -65.11
N THR A 218 53.11 33.75 -65.29
CA THR A 218 52.52 34.19 -66.56
C THR A 218 52.91 35.64 -66.86
N ALA A 219 52.83 36.54 -65.88
CA ALA A 219 53.28 37.92 -66.02
C ALA A 219 54.79 38.03 -66.33
N ARG A 220 55.63 37.21 -65.68
CA ARG A 220 57.07 37.11 -65.98
C ARG A 220 57.32 36.63 -67.40
N ARG A 221 56.58 35.61 -67.86
CA ARG A 221 56.66 35.13 -69.25
C ARG A 221 56.24 36.22 -70.23
N ASP A 222 55.13 36.91 -69.99
CA ASP A 222 54.67 38.00 -70.84
C ASP A 222 55.66 39.16 -70.88
N GLU A 223 56.32 39.46 -69.77
CA GLU A 223 57.41 40.45 -69.70
C GLU A 223 58.66 39.98 -70.46
N ALA A 224 59.04 38.71 -70.32
CA ALA A 224 60.14 38.11 -71.06
C ALA A 224 59.87 38.08 -72.58
N VAL A 225 58.64 37.76 -72.99
CA VAL A 225 58.19 37.84 -74.39
C VAL A 225 58.25 39.28 -74.88
N ARG A 226 57.71 40.25 -74.14
CA ARG A 226 57.83 41.68 -74.49
C ARG A 226 59.28 42.15 -74.60
N ALA A 227 60.15 41.70 -73.70
CA ALA A 227 61.57 42.02 -73.74
C ALA A 227 62.27 41.37 -74.93
N ALA A 228 61.91 40.13 -75.27
CA ALA A 228 62.39 39.43 -76.46
C ALA A 228 61.91 40.12 -77.74
N ASP A 229 60.63 40.48 -77.85
CA ASP A 229 60.07 41.24 -78.97
C ASP A 229 60.77 42.60 -79.11
N ALA A 230 61.01 43.31 -78.00
CA ALA A 230 61.76 44.56 -77.99
C ALA A 230 63.24 44.37 -78.37
N ALA A 231 63.85 43.23 -78.04
CA ALA A 231 65.21 42.90 -78.47
C ALA A 231 65.27 42.54 -79.96
N VAL A 232 64.28 41.82 -80.48
CA VAL A 232 64.12 41.56 -81.91
C VAL A 232 63.91 42.88 -82.65
N ALA A 233 63.01 43.74 -82.20
CA ALA A 233 62.78 45.07 -82.79
C ALA A 233 64.05 45.93 -82.77
N ARG A 234 64.84 45.90 -81.68
CA ARG A 234 66.15 46.56 -81.61
C ARG A 234 67.13 45.99 -82.62
N ARG A 235 67.25 44.66 -82.74
CA ARG A 235 68.08 44.04 -83.78
C ARG A 235 67.65 44.44 -85.18
N THR A 236 66.35 44.42 -85.46
CA THR A 236 65.83 44.84 -86.76
C THR A 236 66.11 46.33 -87.02
N SER A 237 65.98 47.19 -86.01
CA SER A 237 66.36 48.61 -86.09
C SER A 237 67.86 48.80 -86.28
N GLU A 238 68.70 48.00 -85.63
CA GLU A 238 70.16 48.03 -85.78
C GLU A 238 70.58 47.50 -87.15
N GLU A 239 69.94 46.45 -87.67
CA GLU A 239 70.13 45.93 -89.03
C GLU A 239 69.67 46.94 -90.09
N GLN A 240 68.53 47.61 -89.87
CA GLN A 240 68.05 48.71 -90.71
C GLN A 240 68.99 49.93 -90.63
N GLY A 241 69.49 50.24 -89.44
CA GLY A 241 70.50 51.28 -89.22
C GLY A 241 71.83 50.95 -89.89
N ALA A 242 72.27 49.69 -89.82
CA ALA A 242 73.50 49.20 -90.45
C ALA A 242 73.38 49.15 -91.97
N THR A 243 72.23 48.74 -92.52
CA THR A 243 71.96 48.81 -93.96
C THR A 243 71.85 50.25 -94.45
N THR A 244 71.24 51.16 -93.69
CA THR A 244 71.20 52.60 -93.98
C THR A 244 72.59 53.23 -93.89
N ALA A 245 73.39 52.87 -92.89
CA ALA A 245 74.77 53.31 -92.74
C ALA A 245 75.68 52.75 -93.83
N ALA A 246 75.46 51.51 -94.28
CA ALA A 246 76.14 50.91 -95.43
C ALA A 246 75.69 51.55 -96.76
N ALA A 247 74.43 51.97 -96.88
CA ALA A 247 73.94 52.75 -98.02
C ALA A 247 74.54 54.17 -98.02
N ARG A 248 74.61 54.83 -96.86
CA ARG A 248 75.31 56.12 -96.69
C ARG A 248 76.80 55.99 -96.93
N ARG A 249 77.47 54.93 -96.45
CA ARG A 249 78.89 54.69 -96.77
C ARG A 249 79.10 54.48 -98.26
N ARG A 250 78.22 53.74 -98.94
CA ARG A 250 78.28 53.63 -100.42
C ARG A 250 77.99 54.97 -101.12
N SER A 251 77.11 55.80 -100.58
CA SER A 251 76.86 57.16 -101.07
C SER A 251 78.08 58.07 -100.86
N ILE A 252 78.72 58.00 -99.69
CA ILE A 252 79.91 58.78 -99.33
C ILE A 252 81.14 58.28 -100.09
N GLU A 253 81.31 56.97 -100.28
CA GLU A 253 82.37 56.39 -101.12
C GLU A 253 82.16 56.72 -102.60
N ALA A 254 80.91 56.81 -103.06
CA ALA A 254 80.59 57.33 -104.38
C ALA A 254 80.86 58.84 -104.51
N GLU A 255 80.62 59.63 -103.45
CA GLU A 255 80.95 61.06 -103.40
C GLU A 255 82.47 61.30 -103.27
N ILE A 256 83.22 60.45 -102.55
CA ILE A 256 84.68 60.54 -102.39
C ILE A 256 85.42 60.07 -103.65
N ALA A 257 84.86 59.12 -104.42
CA ALA A 257 85.42 58.74 -105.72
C ALA A 257 85.25 59.82 -106.82
N ALA A 258 84.45 60.87 -106.57
CA ALA A 258 84.04 61.84 -107.59
C ALA A 258 84.65 63.25 -107.45
N ALA A 259 85.48 63.55 -106.44
CA ALA A 259 86.00 64.93 -106.26
C ALA A 259 87.41 65.00 -105.65
N GLY A 260 88.31 65.73 -106.33
CA GLY A 260 89.60 66.18 -105.82
C GLY A 260 89.51 67.41 -104.88
N GLU A 261 90.65 67.72 -104.24
CA GLU A 261 90.99 68.85 -103.35
C GLU A 261 90.37 70.22 -103.71
N PRO A 262 90.16 71.19 -102.76
CA PRO A 262 91.09 71.59 -101.67
C PRO A 262 90.48 72.16 -100.34
N GLN A 263 91.40 72.44 -99.39
CA GLN A 263 91.50 73.54 -98.39
C GLN A 263 90.33 73.99 -97.48
N GLY A 264 90.63 74.12 -96.17
CA GLY A 264 90.27 75.32 -95.39
C GLY A 264 89.68 75.16 -93.98
N ALA A 265 90.55 75.20 -92.96
CA ALA A 265 90.50 76.00 -91.71
C ALA A 265 89.28 75.97 -90.72
N PRO A 266 89.52 76.30 -89.43
CA PRO A 266 88.82 75.75 -88.25
C PRO A 266 87.86 76.73 -87.54
N ALA A 267 87.06 76.24 -86.58
CA ALA A 267 86.50 77.04 -85.48
C ALA A 267 86.02 76.19 -84.29
N GLU A 268 86.68 76.37 -83.15
CA GLU A 268 86.17 76.14 -81.78
C GLU A 268 84.98 77.06 -81.46
N VAL A 269 83.98 76.60 -80.70
CA VAL A 269 83.16 77.43 -79.78
C VAL A 269 82.54 76.58 -78.64
N THR A 270 83.11 76.78 -77.45
CA THR A 270 82.53 76.98 -76.09
C THR A 270 81.51 76.05 -75.43
N ALA A 271 81.96 75.55 -74.26
CA ALA A 271 81.34 75.53 -72.93
C ALA A 271 79.97 76.20 -72.68
N SER A 272 79.20 75.58 -71.78
CA SER A 272 78.41 76.29 -70.76
C SER A 272 78.23 75.44 -69.51
N ALA A 273 78.77 75.92 -68.40
CA ALA A 273 78.27 75.69 -67.04
C ALA A 273 77.35 76.87 -66.68
N PRO A 274 76.43 76.69 -65.72
CA PRO A 274 76.45 77.48 -64.49
C PRO A 274 76.04 76.62 -63.29
N ASP A 275 76.10 77.03 -62.02
CA ASP A 275 76.95 77.96 -61.26
C ASP A 275 76.59 77.67 -59.78
N ALA A 276 77.45 78.11 -58.87
CA ALA A 276 77.34 77.89 -57.43
C ALA A 276 76.45 78.93 -56.70
N ALA A 277 76.37 78.74 -55.37
CA ALA A 277 75.88 79.63 -54.29
C ALA A 277 74.45 79.32 -53.77
N GLY A 278 74.18 79.10 -52.49
CA GLY A 278 74.85 79.62 -51.29
C GLY A 278 74.13 80.87 -50.79
N GLY A 279 72.95 80.72 -50.15
CA GLY A 279 72.23 81.83 -49.50
C GLY A 279 70.78 81.54 -49.14
N ARG A 280 70.45 81.72 -47.85
CA ARG A 280 69.12 81.75 -47.17
C ARG A 280 68.05 80.79 -47.70
N ARG A 281 67.79 79.73 -46.91
CA ARG A 281 66.74 78.73 -47.14
C ARG A 281 65.37 79.43 -47.22
N SER A 282 64.59 79.14 -48.26
CA SER A 282 63.27 79.74 -48.43
C SER A 282 62.30 79.19 -47.36
N PRO A 283 61.50 80.04 -46.69
CA PRO A 283 60.52 79.61 -45.68
C PRO A 283 59.60 78.50 -46.16
N ALA A 284 59.18 78.57 -47.43
CA ALA A 284 58.32 77.58 -48.05
C ALA A 284 59.00 76.20 -48.21
N ALA A 285 60.31 76.15 -48.53
CA ALA A 285 61.05 74.90 -48.64
C ALA A 285 61.32 74.27 -47.26
N VAL A 286 61.60 75.08 -46.24
CA VAL A 286 61.79 74.63 -44.86
C VAL A 286 60.49 74.01 -44.31
N ALA A 287 59.37 74.70 -44.47
CA ALA A 287 58.06 74.21 -44.00
C ALA A 287 57.65 72.90 -44.70
N ALA A 288 57.89 72.78 -46.01
CA ALA A 288 57.61 71.57 -46.77
C ALA A 288 58.50 70.38 -46.34
N ALA A 289 59.78 70.63 -46.08
CA ALA A 289 60.71 69.60 -45.61
C ALA A 289 60.37 69.11 -44.20
N VAL A 290 60.01 70.01 -43.28
CA VAL A 290 59.57 69.64 -41.92
C VAL A 290 58.23 68.91 -41.92
N GLY A 291 57.32 69.24 -42.85
CA GLY A 291 56.04 68.55 -43.01
C GLY A 291 56.15 67.12 -43.58
N THR A 292 57.20 66.83 -44.34
CA THR A 292 57.40 65.52 -45.00
C THR A 292 58.46 64.65 -44.33
N ALA A 293 59.18 65.16 -43.32
CA ALA A 293 60.20 64.42 -42.60
C ALA A 293 59.59 63.31 -41.71
N PRO A 294 59.99 62.03 -41.90
CA PRO A 294 59.50 60.93 -41.07
C PRO A 294 59.85 61.13 -39.60
N GLY A 295 58.91 60.88 -38.70
CA GLY A 295 59.13 60.95 -37.24
C GLY A 295 58.96 62.34 -36.61
N LEU A 296 58.59 63.38 -37.37
CA LEU A 296 58.23 64.71 -36.84
C LEU A 296 56.71 64.93 -36.80
N GLY A 297 55.89 63.92 -37.12
CA GLY A 297 54.42 64.02 -37.15
C GLY A 297 53.80 64.34 -35.79
N ASP A 298 54.36 63.77 -34.73
CA ASP A 298 53.83 63.85 -33.36
C ASP A 298 54.37 65.05 -32.55
N MET A 299 55.14 65.95 -33.19
CA MET A 299 55.63 67.17 -32.53
C MET A 299 54.50 68.16 -32.24
N THR A 300 54.56 68.82 -31.08
CA THR A 300 53.64 69.92 -30.77
C THR A 300 53.80 71.07 -31.76
N ALA A 301 52.73 71.85 -31.95
CA ALA A 301 52.73 72.97 -32.87
C ALA A 301 53.79 74.02 -32.49
N GLU A 302 54.05 74.24 -31.19
CA GLU A 302 55.10 75.15 -30.73
C GLU A 302 56.51 74.65 -31.11
N ALA A 303 56.82 73.36 -30.85
CA ALA A 303 58.12 72.78 -31.16
C ALA A 303 58.39 72.75 -32.68
N ARG A 304 57.34 72.56 -33.49
CA ARG A 304 57.42 72.63 -34.95
C ARG A 304 57.71 74.05 -35.42
N ALA A 305 57.06 75.06 -34.84
CA ALA A 305 57.31 76.46 -35.18
C ALA A 305 58.74 76.90 -34.79
N GLU A 306 59.25 76.44 -33.63
CA GLU A 306 60.61 76.70 -33.18
C GLU A 306 61.65 76.05 -34.11
N LEU A 307 61.42 74.80 -34.54
CA LEU A 307 62.28 74.11 -35.51
C LEU A 307 62.32 74.82 -36.87
N VAL A 308 61.16 75.23 -37.40
CA VAL A 308 61.08 75.96 -38.66
C VAL A 308 61.82 77.30 -38.55
N SER A 309 61.58 78.05 -37.46
CA SER A 309 62.25 79.33 -37.23
C SER A 309 63.78 79.18 -37.10
N ALA A 310 64.26 78.15 -36.40
CA ALA A 310 65.70 77.88 -36.29
C ALA A 310 66.34 77.57 -37.66
N LEU A 311 65.66 76.76 -38.49
CA LEU A 311 66.15 76.39 -39.82
C LEU A 311 66.10 77.55 -40.83
N GLU A 312 65.10 78.41 -40.76
CA GLU A 312 65.00 79.66 -41.53
C GLU A 312 66.11 80.65 -41.16
N ASN A 313 66.47 80.72 -39.87
CA ASN A 313 67.56 81.54 -39.37
C ASN A 313 68.96 80.93 -39.63
N GLY A 314 69.02 79.81 -40.36
CA GLY A 314 70.27 79.21 -40.82
C GLY A 314 70.94 78.26 -39.83
N ALA A 315 70.24 77.81 -38.79
CA ALA A 315 70.78 76.80 -37.88
C ALA A 315 71.06 75.47 -38.61
N CYS A 316 72.07 74.74 -38.11
CA CYS A 316 72.35 73.39 -38.55
C CYS A 316 71.18 72.46 -38.23
N VAL A 317 70.84 71.55 -39.16
CA VAL A 317 69.68 70.64 -39.03
C VAL A 317 69.73 69.82 -37.74
N THR A 318 70.92 69.36 -37.35
CA THR A 318 71.12 68.57 -36.13
C THR A 318 70.93 69.39 -34.85
N ASP A 319 71.33 70.66 -34.86
CA ASP A 319 71.24 71.54 -33.69
C ASP A 319 69.81 72.04 -33.51
N ALA A 320 69.16 72.42 -34.61
CA ALA A 320 67.75 72.82 -34.63
C ALA A 320 66.84 71.68 -34.15
N LEU A 321 67.09 70.44 -34.59
CA LEU A 321 66.37 69.26 -34.09
C LEU A 321 66.63 69.03 -32.61
N ARG A 322 67.89 69.04 -32.16
CA ARG A 322 68.22 68.82 -30.75
C ARG A 322 67.56 69.87 -29.85
N GLN A 323 67.51 71.13 -30.28
CA GLN A 323 66.88 72.21 -29.53
C GLN A 323 65.35 72.04 -29.46
N ALA A 324 64.69 71.71 -30.58
CA ALA A 324 63.23 71.62 -30.64
C ALA A 324 62.66 70.33 -30.03
N THR A 325 63.38 69.20 -30.09
CA THR A 325 62.85 67.88 -29.66
C THR A 325 63.65 67.23 -28.53
N GLY A 326 64.76 67.83 -28.11
CA GLY A 326 65.67 67.27 -27.10
C GLY A 326 66.53 66.08 -27.58
N SER A 327 66.29 65.54 -28.79
CA SER A 327 67.04 64.40 -29.34
C SER A 327 67.08 64.39 -30.87
N VAL A 328 68.16 63.86 -31.48
CA VAL A 328 68.31 63.85 -32.94
C VAL A 328 67.92 62.48 -33.52
N ASN A 329 66.75 62.41 -34.15
CA ASN A 329 66.36 61.23 -34.93
C ASN A 329 67.10 61.22 -36.29
N ARG A 330 67.90 60.18 -36.54
CA ARG A 330 68.74 60.07 -37.75
C ARG A 330 67.94 60.08 -39.05
N LEU A 331 66.73 59.52 -39.07
CA LEU A 331 65.89 59.48 -40.27
C LEU A 331 65.32 60.87 -40.60
N SER A 332 64.86 61.60 -39.59
CA SER A 332 64.36 62.97 -39.74
C SER A 332 65.50 63.92 -40.14
N ALA A 333 66.69 63.78 -39.54
CA ALA A 333 67.86 64.56 -39.91
C ALA A 333 68.30 64.31 -41.36
N ALA A 334 68.34 63.05 -41.82
CA ALA A 334 68.69 62.73 -43.21
C ALA A 334 67.64 63.18 -44.23
N ALA A 335 66.36 63.26 -43.84
CA ALA A 335 65.30 63.81 -44.69
C ALA A 335 65.42 65.35 -44.77
N LEU A 336 65.65 66.01 -43.64
CA LEU A 336 65.81 67.47 -43.58
C LEU A 336 67.09 67.95 -44.27
N VAL A 337 68.22 67.26 -44.13
CA VAL A 337 69.45 67.60 -44.88
C VAL A 337 69.24 67.49 -46.39
N ARG A 338 68.49 66.48 -46.85
CA ARG A 338 68.15 66.37 -48.29
C ARG A 338 67.21 67.46 -48.77
N GLY A 339 66.26 67.88 -47.94
CA GLY A 339 65.25 68.87 -48.31
C GLY A 339 65.72 70.32 -48.19
N VAL A 340 66.58 70.62 -47.22
CA VAL A 340 66.95 71.98 -46.85
C VAL A 340 68.46 72.26 -46.94
N GLY A 341 69.27 71.25 -47.27
CA GLY A 341 70.73 71.30 -47.32
C GLY A 341 71.39 71.00 -45.97
N ASP A 342 72.68 70.66 -45.99
CA ASP A 342 73.50 70.72 -44.79
C ASP A 342 73.79 72.19 -44.42
N CYS A 343 74.45 72.37 -43.28
CA CYS A 343 75.21 73.58 -43.03
C CYS A 343 76.64 73.32 -43.52
#